data_AF-A0A0L0MXL9-F1
#
_entry.id   AF-A0A0L0MXL9-F1
#
_cell.length_a   1.000
_cell.length_b   1.000
_cell.length_c   1.000
_cell.angle_alpha   90.00
_cell.angle_beta   90.00
_cell.angle_gamma   90.00
#
_symmetry.space_group_name_H-M   'P 1'
#
loop_
_entity.id
_entity.type
_entity.pdbx_description
1 polymer ?
#
loop_
_entity_poly.entity_id
_entity_poly.type
_entity_poly.pdbx_seq_one_letter_code
_entity_poly.pdbx_strand_id
1 'polypeptide(L)'
;MAIENTINYALRVIKPVIDGDATTVEVKREAEIQFSQQMQQDLHKTVWWGGCVSWYNTKGRSGKKWNAMSYPHSQMYYWYKSLFPAYQDWNYTVRPAVAAQFPLSRCKQVSNVGLVDTECGAPYIPAKGPEAGSMDRPPARSPPHLAGYEAIRRRLPLR
;
A
#
# COMPACT_ATOMS: atom_id res chain seq x y z
N MET A 1 21.05 -10.54 -8.80
CA MET A 1 20.88 -9.25 -8.10
C MET A 1 19.65 -8.45 -8.53
N ALA A 2 19.53 -7.94 -9.78
CA ALA A 2 18.36 -7.11 -10.14
C ALA A 2 17.03 -7.84 -9.95
N ILE A 3 16.92 -9.07 -10.48
CA ILE A 3 15.71 -9.90 -10.40
C ILE A 3 15.30 -10.21 -8.95
N GLU A 4 16.26 -10.61 -8.10
CA GLU A 4 15.99 -10.90 -6.68
C GLU A 4 15.47 -9.67 -5.94
N ASN A 5 16.01 -8.49 -6.24
CA ASN A 5 15.55 -7.23 -5.66
C ASN A 5 14.14 -6.87 -6.13
N THR A 6 13.82 -7.09 -7.41
CA THR A 6 12.46 -6.88 -7.95
C THR A 6 11.45 -7.83 -7.30
N ILE A 7 11.79 -9.11 -7.15
CA ILE A 7 10.92 -10.11 -6.49
C ILE A 7 10.67 -9.71 -5.04
N ASN A 8 11.72 -9.36 -4.29
CA ASN A 8 11.59 -8.93 -2.90
C ASN A 8 10.75 -7.65 -2.76
N TYR A 9 10.93 -6.68 -3.67
CA TYR A 9 10.11 -5.48 -3.71
C TYR A 9 8.64 -5.80 -3.96
N ALA A 10 8.34 -6.64 -4.95
CA ALA A 10 6.98 -7.06 -5.28
C ALA A 10 6.29 -7.77 -4.10
N LEU A 11 7.01 -8.68 -3.43
CA LEU A 11 6.51 -9.37 -2.23
C LEU A 11 6.16 -8.40 -1.09
N ARG A 12 6.98 -7.37 -0.87
CA ARG A 12 6.71 -6.34 0.16
C ARG A 12 5.48 -5.49 -0.15
N VAL A 13 5.24 -5.18 -1.43
CA VAL A 13 4.09 -4.39 -1.87
C VAL A 13 2.80 -5.21 -1.84
N ILE A 14 2.84 -6.48 -2.27
CA ILE A 14 1.64 -7.34 -2.33
C ILE A 14 1.29 -7.97 -0.97
N LYS A 15 2.20 -7.95 0.01
CA LYS A 15 2.00 -8.55 1.33
C LYS A 15 0.62 -8.26 1.97
N PRO A 16 0.09 -7.03 1.98
CA PRO A 16 -1.24 -6.75 2.54
C PRO A 16 -2.39 -7.48 1.82
N VAL A 17 -2.24 -7.77 0.53
CA VAL A 17 -3.22 -8.55 -0.24
C VAL A 17 -3.16 -10.02 0.14
N ILE A 18 -1.96 -10.56 0.37
CA ILE A 18 -1.73 -11.94 0.81
C ILE A 18 -2.22 -12.13 2.26
N ASP A 19 -1.93 -11.17 3.14
CA ASP A 19 -2.32 -11.20 4.55
C ASP A 19 -3.84 -10.99 4.75
N GLY A 20 -4.56 -10.55 3.70
CA GLY A 20 -6.00 -10.33 3.74
C GLY A 20 -6.43 -8.95 4.25
N ASP A 21 -5.49 -8.02 4.45
CA ASP A 21 -5.76 -6.64 4.85
C ASP A 21 -6.29 -5.79 3.66
N ALA A 22 -5.92 -6.16 2.42
CA ALA A 22 -6.33 -5.48 1.19
C ALA A 22 -6.89 -6.44 0.13
N THR A 23 -7.75 -5.94 -0.75
CA THR A 23 -8.29 -6.65 -1.92
C THR A 23 -7.40 -6.45 -3.13
N THR A 24 -6.97 -5.20 -3.37
CA THR A 24 -6.17 -4.82 -4.52
C THR A 24 -5.06 -3.86 -4.11
N VAL A 25 -3.98 -3.87 -4.89
CA VAL A 25 -2.87 -2.92 -4.79
C VAL A 25 -2.61 -2.36 -6.18
N GLU A 26 -2.72 -1.05 -6.33
CA GLU A 26 -2.55 -0.37 -7.61
C GLU A 26 -1.57 0.79 -7.47
N VAL A 27 -0.74 1.02 -8.48
CA VAL A 27 0.16 2.18 -8.51
C VAL A 27 -0.65 3.43 -8.85
N LYS A 28 -0.37 4.54 -8.16
CA LYS A 28 -0.96 5.84 -8.51
C LYS A 28 -0.45 6.29 -9.87
N ARG A 29 -1.36 6.77 -10.72
CA ARG A 29 -1.03 7.20 -12.07
C ARG A 29 0.01 8.32 -12.07
N GLU A 30 -0.11 9.26 -11.14
CA GLU A 30 0.81 10.39 -10.99
C GLU A 30 2.23 9.91 -10.66
N ALA A 31 2.36 8.92 -9.77
CA ALA A 31 3.64 8.36 -9.37
C ALA A 31 4.32 7.62 -10.53
N GLU A 32 3.55 6.85 -11.31
CA GLU A 32 4.06 6.18 -12.51
C GLU A 32 4.59 7.19 -13.56
N ILE A 33 3.85 8.27 -13.80
CA ILE A 33 4.26 9.35 -14.70
C ILE A 33 5.54 10.01 -14.21
N GLN A 34 5.57 10.41 -12.94
CA GLN A 34 6.73 11.07 -12.33
C GLN A 34 7.98 10.17 -12.39
N PHE A 35 7.85 8.91 -12.01
CA PHE A 35 8.94 7.94 -12.11
C PHE A 35 9.45 7.81 -13.54
N SER A 36 8.54 7.64 -14.52
CA SER A 36 8.91 7.50 -15.93
C SER A 36 9.61 8.75 -16.47
N GLN A 37 9.12 9.94 -16.12
CA GLN A 37 9.74 11.20 -16.53
C GLN A 37 11.12 11.37 -15.91
N GLN A 38 11.28 11.08 -14.62
CA GLN A 38 12.57 11.11 -13.94
C GLN A 38 13.57 10.14 -14.59
N MET A 39 13.13 8.91 -14.89
CA MET A 39 14.00 7.91 -15.53
C MET A 39 14.48 8.39 -16.90
N GLN A 40 13.60 8.96 -17.73
CA GLN A 40 14.03 9.53 -19.00
C GLN A 40 15.04 10.68 -18.80
N GLN A 41 14.79 11.60 -17.86
CA GLN A 41 15.68 12.72 -17.57
C GLN A 41 17.08 12.28 -17.10
N ASP A 42 17.16 11.21 -16.32
CA ASP A 42 18.44 10.68 -15.86
C ASP A 42 19.13 9.87 -16.95
N LEU A 43 18.38 9.10 -17.76
CA LEU A 43 18.92 8.42 -18.94
C LEU A 43 19.58 9.38 -19.91
N HIS A 44 19.00 10.57 -20.12
CA HIS A 44 19.55 11.64 -20.96
C HIS A 44 21.00 12.04 -20.60
N LYS A 45 21.43 11.79 -19.36
CA LYS A 45 22.77 12.13 -18.84
C LYS A 45 23.78 10.98 -18.99
N THR A 46 23.35 9.83 -19.52
CA THR A 46 24.16 8.62 -19.63
C THR A 46 24.53 8.30 -21.07
N VAL A 47 25.53 7.44 -21.25
CA VAL A 47 25.92 6.89 -22.56
C VAL A 47 24.79 6.07 -23.22
N TRP A 48 23.79 5.63 -22.46
CA TRP A 48 22.64 4.89 -22.99
C TRP A 48 21.69 5.77 -23.81
N TRP A 49 21.85 7.10 -23.71
CA TRP A 49 21.11 8.07 -24.50
C TRP A 49 21.89 8.61 -25.71
N GLY A 50 23.21 8.76 -25.56
CA GLY A 50 24.10 9.34 -26.58
C GLY A 50 24.81 8.28 -27.42
N GLY A 51 24.74 8.39 -28.75
CA GLY A 51 25.51 7.57 -29.69
C GLY A 51 24.73 6.39 -30.28
N CYS A 52 24.74 6.32 -31.62
CA CYS A 52 24.17 5.30 -32.50
C CYS A 52 22.72 4.83 -32.24
N VAL A 53 22.10 4.25 -33.25
CA VAL A 53 20.77 3.65 -33.12
C VAL A 53 20.93 2.34 -32.36
N SER A 54 20.48 2.30 -31.11
CA SER A 54 20.45 1.08 -30.30
C SER A 54 19.02 0.59 -30.16
N TRP A 55 18.85 -0.73 -30.00
CA TRP A 55 17.53 -1.35 -29.82
C TRP A 55 16.77 -0.78 -28.60
N TYR A 56 17.49 -0.31 -27.58
CA TYR A 56 16.90 0.30 -26.37
C TYR A 56 16.25 1.66 -26.63
N ASN A 57 16.69 2.38 -27.66
CA ASN A 57 16.22 3.72 -27.97
C ASN A 57 15.20 3.66 -29.10
N THR A 58 13.91 3.57 -28.74
CA THR A 58 12.82 3.59 -29.71
C THR A 58 12.35 5.03 -29.99
N LYS A 59 11.77 5.26 -31.17
CA LYS A 59 11.05 6.51 -31.45
C LYS A 59 9.68 6.39 -30.78
N GLY A 60 9.44 7.21 -29.76
CA GLY A 60 8.14 7.28 -29.09
C GLY A 60 7.05 7.81 -30.02
N ARG A 61 5.79 7.72 -29.57
CA ARG A 61 4.60 8.22 -30.31
C ARG A 61 4.69 9.71 -30.68
N SER A 62 5.42 10.50 -29.90
CA SER A 62 5.67 11.92 -30.12
C SER A 62 6.89 12.22 -31.01
N GLY A 63 7.52 11.20 -31.59
CA GLY A 63 8.75 11.33 -32.37
C GLY A 63 10.02 11.53 -31.54
N LYS A 64 9.89 11.79 -30.23
CA LYS A 64 11.03 11.86 -29.29
C LYS A 64 11.59 10.46 -29.03
N LYS A 65 12.92 10.34 -28.91
CA LYS A 65 13.57 9.11 -28.43
C LYS A 65 13.01 8.74 -27.05
N TRP A 66 12.81 7.45 -26.82
CA TRP A 66 12.32 6.91 -25.55
C TRP A 66 13.05 5.61 -25.27
N ASN A 67 13.59 5.48 -24.06
CA ASN A 67 14.24 4.25 -23.63
C ASN A 67 13.43 3.62 -22.49
N ALA A 68 12.76 2.51 -22.79
CA ALA A 68 11.89 1.80 -21.85
C ALA A 68 12.62 0.68 -21.07
N MET A 69 13.86 0.37 -21.44
CA MET A 69 14.54 -0.85 -21.01
C MET A 69 15.68 -0.60 -20.02
N SER A 70 16.31 0.57 -20.09
CA SER A 70 17.51 0.89 -19.32
C SER A 70 17.18 1.61 -18.02
N TYR A 71 17.86 1.24 -16.95
CA TYR A 71 17.80 1.93 -15.65
C TYR A 71 19.09 2.76 -15.47
N PRO A 72 19.00 4.09 -15.25
CA PRO A 72 20.17 4.98 -15.30
C PRO A 72 21.01 5.02 -14.01
N HIS A 73 20.57 4.39 -12.92
CA HIS A 73 21.27 4.46 -11.63
C HIS A 73 22.04 3.18 -11.29
N SER A 74 22.88 3.25 -10.25
CA SER A 74 23.67 2.11 -9.80
C SER A 74 22.81 0.98 -9.21
N GLN A 75 23.33 -0.24 -9.27
CA GLN A 75 22.68 -1.42 -8.70
C GLN A 75 22.49 -1.32 -7.17
N MET A 76 23.40 -0.62 -6.47
CA MET A 76 23.26 -0.37 -5.03
C MET A 76 22.10 0.57 -4.72
N TYR A 77 21.92 1.60 -5.54
CA TYR A 77 20.77 2.50 -5.40
C TYR A 77 19.45 1.76 -5.69
N TYR A 78 19.44 0.90 -6.71
CA TYR A 78 18.29 0.05 -7.01
C TYR A 78 17.95 -0.87 -5.83
N TRP A 79 18.94 -1.58 -5.29
CA TRP A 79 18.79 -2.44 -4.12
C TRP A 79 18.21 -1.69 -2.92
N TYR A 80 18.75 -0.50 -2.61
CA TYR A 80 18.25 0.33 -1.50
C TYR A 80 16.78 0.72 -1.72
N LYS A 81 16.41 1.16 -2.92
CA LYS A 81 15.03 1.47 -3.29
C LYS A 81 14.12 0.24 -3.22
N SER A 82 14.64 -0.95 -3.52
CA SER A 82 13.89 -2.21 -3.42
C SER A 82 13.66 -2.67 -1.97
N LEU A 83 14.54 -2.29 -1.03
CA LEU A 83 14.36 -2.57 0.40
C LEU A 83 13.24 -1.73 1.03
N PHE A 84 13.10 -0.48 0.58
CA PHE A 84 12.16 0.48 1.14
C PHE A 84 11.16 0.97 0.07
N PRO A 85 10.06 0.24 -0.16
CA PRO A 85 9.02 0.69 -1.07
C PRO A 85 8.42 2.03 -0.66
N ALA A 86 8.20 2.90 -1.64
CA ALA A 86 7.50 4.16 -1.43
C ALA A 86 5.99 3.89 -1.34
N TYR A 87 5.52 3.43 -0.17
CA TYR A 87 4.11 3.06 0.04
C TYR A 87 3.10 4.17 -0.26
N GLN A 88 3.55 5.44 -0.21
CA GLN A 88 2.74 6.60 -0.58
C GLN A 88 2.30 6.61 -2.06
N ASP A 89 3.03 5.93 -2.93
CA ASP A 89 2.78 5.88 -4.39
C ASP A 89 1.77 4.79 -4.76
N TRP A 90 1.29 4.03 -3.77
CA TRP A 90 0.35 2.92 -3.95
C TRP A 90 -1.03 3.26 -3.37
N ASN A 91 -2.06 2.75 -4.03
CA ASN A 91 -3.43 2.73 -3.54
C ASN A 91 -3.79 1.31 -3.13
N TYR A 92 -4.21 1.14 -1.88
CA TYR A 92 -4.64 -0.14 -1.32
C TYR A 92 -6.15 -0.09 -1.10
N THR A 93 -6.88 -0.96 -1.79
CA THR A 93 -8.33 -1.11 -1.55
C THR A 93 -8.52 -2.04 -0.37
N VAL A 94 -8.99 -1.52 0.76
CA VAL A 94 -9.23 -2.31 1.97
C VAL A 94 -10.34 -3.31 1.71
N ARG A 95 -10.18 -4.55 2.23
CA ARG A 95 -11.30 -5.50 2.24
C ARG A 95 -12.36 -4.95 3.20
N PRO A 96 -13.62 -4.74 2.76
CA PRO A 96 -14.68 -4.55 3.74
C PRO A 96 -14.66 -5.78 4.64
N ALA A 97 -14.62 -5.56 5.96
CA ALA A 97 -14.76 -6.65 6.90
C ALA A 97 -16.06 -7.36 6.53
N VAL A 98 -15.94 -8.59 6.02
CA VAL A 98 -17.08 -9.48 6.04
C VAL A 98 -17.37 -9.60 7.53
N ALA A 99 -18.40 -8.91 8.00
CA ALA A 99 -18.97 -9.19 9.31
C ALA A 99 -19.24 -10.68 9.25
N ALA A 100 -18.38 -11.46 9.90
CA ALA A 100 -18.50 -12.89 9.87
C ALA A 100 -19.90 -13.15 10.41
N GLN A 101 -20.81 -13.53 9.51
CA GLN A 101 -22.09 -14.11 9.86
C GLN A 101 -21.75 -15.48 10.43
N PHE A 102 -21.07 -15.49 11.57
CA PHE A 102 -21.05 -16.65 12.42
C PHE A 102 -22.52 -16.91 12.73
N PRO A 103 -23.05 -18.11 12.44
CA PRO A 103 -24.35 -18.46 12.97
C PRO A 103 -24.22 -18.26 14.48
N LEU A 104 -25.07 -17.40 15.06
CA LEU A 104 -25.18 -17.23 16.50
C LEU A 104 -25.58 -18.59 17.08
N SER A 105 -24.60 -19.43 17.38
CA SER A 105 -24.84 -20.65 18.12
C SER A 105 -25.19 -20.22 19.54
N ARG A 106 -26.44 -20.49 19.93
CA ARG A 106 -27.01 -20.12 21.21
C ARG A 106 -26.17 -20.71 22.36
N CYS A 107 -25.26 -19.91 22.91
CA CYS A 107 -24.49 -20.28 24.09
C CYS A 107 -25.37 -19.99 25.33
N LYS A 108 -25.75 -21.03 26.07
CA LYS A 108 -26.38 -20.84 27.39
C LYS A 108 -25.27 -20.50 28.38
N GLN A 109 -25.21 -19.24 28.81
CA GLN A 109 -24.34 -18.83 29.90
C GLN A 109 -25.10 -18.94 31.22
N VAL A 110 -24.54 -19.66 32.18
CA VAL A 110 -25.12 -19.78 33.53
C VAL A 110 -24.53 -18.67 34.39
N SER A 111 -25.38 -17.81 34.95
CA SER A 111 -24.99 -16.78 35.91
C SER A 111 -25.60 -17.09 37.29
N ASN A 112 -24.96 -16.61 38.36
CA ASN A 112 -25.39 -16.85 39.75
C ASN A 112 -26.73 -16.16 40.14
N VAL A 113 -27.41 -15.49 39.19
CA VAL A 113 -28.69 -14.78 39.42
C VAL A 113 -29.81 -15.31 38.49
N GLY A 114 -29.58 -16.43 37.80
CA GLY A 114 -30.55 -17.07 36.91
C GLY A 114 -30.10 -17.07 35.44
N LEU A 115 -30.85 -17.79 34.59
CA LEU A 115 -30.62 -17.84 33.15
C LEU A 115 -30.96 -16.48 32.53
N VAL A 116 -29.96 -15.83 31.93
CA VAL A 116 -30.16 -14.64 31.10
C VAL A 116 -29.75 -15.01 29.69
N ASP A 117 -30.69 -14.99 28.74
CA ASP A 117 -30.36 -15.15 27.32
C ASP A 117 -29.52 -13.92 26.91
N THR A 118 -28.20 -14.10 26.74
CA THR A 118 -27.30 -13.05 26.27
C THR A 118 -26.69 -13.47 24.94
N GLU A 119 -26.68 -12.59 23.94
CA GLU A 119 -26.14 -12.86 22.61
C GLU A 119 -24.61 -12.98 22.66
N CYS A 120 -24.08 -14.20 22.79
CA CYS A 120 -22.68 -14.49 22.52
C CYS A 120 -22.42 -14.45 21.01
N GLY A 121 -21.87 -13.37 20.49
CA GLY A 121 -21.34 -13.36 19.12
C GLY A 121 -21.21 -12.02 18.41
N ALA A 122 -21.75 -10.92 18.95
CA ALA A 122 -21.44 -9.61 18.38
C ALA A 122 -19.99 -9.22 18.76
N PRO A 123 -19.12 -8.86 17.81
CA PRO A 123 -17.90 -8.14 18.18
C PRO A 123 -18.34 -6.90 18.97
N TYR A 124 -17.78 -6.73 20.17
CA TYR A 124 -18.03 -5.54 20.97
C TYR A 124 -17.52 -4.32 20.20
N ILE A 125 -18.43 -3.63 19.52
CA ILE A 125 -18.21 -2.26 19.04
C ILE A 125 -18.72 -1.38 20.18
N PRO A 126 -17.85 -0.72 20.97
CA PRO A 126 -18.31 0.19 22.00
C PRO A 126 -19.11 1.30 21.33
N ALA A 127 -20.42 1.36 21.64
CA ALA A 127 -21.26 2.47 21.27
C ALA A 127 -20.68 3.75 21.91
N LYS A 128 -20.39 4.76 21.07
CA LYS A 128 -20.13 6.10 21.57
C LYS A 128 -21.39 6.58 22.32
N GLY A 129 -21.26 6.78 23.63
CA GLY A 129 -22.26 7.48 24.45
C GLY A 129 -22.44 8.95 24.02
N PRO A 130 -23.49 9.61 24.52
CA PRO A 130 -24.00 10.86 23.97
C PRO A 130 -23.02 12.03 24.21
N GLU A 131 -23.02 12.97 23.26
CA GLU A 131 -22.18 14.17 23.25
C GLU A 131 -22.42 15.05 24.49
N ALA A 132 -21.33 15.40 25.18
CA ALA A 132 -21.30 16.48 26.16
C ALA A 132 -19.98 17.27 26.04
N GLY A 133 -20.10 18.54 25.64
CA GLY A 133 -19.32 19.69 26.12
C GLY A 133 -17.78 19.70 26.04
N SER A 134 -17.26 20.49 25.09
CA SER A 134 -16.02 21.30 25.13
C SER A 134 -14.71 20.70 25.67
N MET A 135 -13.73 20.47 24.79
CA MET A 135 -12.45 21.22 24.70
C MET A 135 -11.59 20.59 23.59
N ASP A 136 -10.97 21.46 22.79
CA ASP A 136 -9.92 21.21 21.80
C ASP A 136 -10.20 20.28 20.60
N ARG A 137 -10.15 20.92 19.42
CA ARG A 137 -10.20 20.30 18.09
C ARG A 137 -9.06 19.27 17.97
N PRO A 138 -9.33 17.96 17.86
CA PRO A 138 -8.28 17.00 17.56
C PRO A 138 -7.71 17.30 16.15
N PRO A 139 -6.40 17.15 15.92
CA PRO A 139 -5.81 17.41 14.61
C PRO A 139 -6.51 16.57 13.55
N ALA A 140 -6.75 17.18 12.40
CA ALA A 140 -7.56 16.65 11.30
C ALA A 140 -7.32 15.15 11.09
N ARG A 141 -8.38 14.34 11.21
CA ARG A 141 -8.36 12.95 10.77
C ARG A 141 -7.93 12.92 9.32
N SER A 142 -6.79 12.29 9.07
CA SER A 142 -6.34 11.96 7.73
C SER A 142 -7.44 11.18 6.99
N PRO A 143 -7.71 11.48 5.70
CA PRO A 143 -8.77 10.84 4.92
C PRO A 143 -8.69 9.31 4.94
N PRO A 144 -9.81 8.58 4.74
CA PRO A 144 -9.87 7.12 4.93
C PRO A 144 -8.90 6.30 4.05
N HIS A 145 -8.45 6.82 2.91
CA HIS A 145 -7.38 6.22 2.09
C HIS A 145 -6.02 6.14 2.85
N LEU A 146 -5.84 6.98 3.87
CA LEU A 146 -4.64 7.05 4.69
C LEU A 146 -4.68 6.09 5.90
N ALA A 147 -5.83 5.53 6.26
CA ALA A 147 -5.94 4.65 7.43
C ALA A 147 -5.30 3.25 7.19
N GLY A 148 -5.39 2.73 5.97
CA GLY A 148 -4.82 1.42 5.61
C GLY A 148 -3.29 1.40 5.63
N TYR A 149 -2.63 2.43 5.09
CA TYR A 149 -1.16 2.48 5.11
C TYR A 149 -0.61 2.70 6.52
N GLU A 150 -1.28 3.46 7.38
CA GLU A 150 -0.84 3.68 8.77
C GLU A 150 -0.83 2.39 9.58
N ALA A 151 -1.86 1.55 9.42
CA ALA A 151 -1.95 0.26 10.09
C ALA A 151 -0.84 -0.72 9.63
N ILE A 152 -0.50 -0.71 8.34
CA ILE A 152 0.59 -1.50 7.75
C ILE A 152 1.96 -0.92 8.16
N ARG A 153 2.12 0.40 8.17
CA ARG A 153 3.33 1.13 8.57
C ARG A 153 3.69 0.90 10.04
N ARG A 154 2.71 0.73 10.94
CA ARG A 154 2.95 0.45 12.36
C ARG A 154 3.44 -0.98 12.63
N ARG A 155 3.21 -1.93 11.70
CA ARG A 155 3.64 -3.33 11.81
C ARG A 155 4.97 -3.61 11.09
N LEU A 156 5.38 -2.73 10.18
CA LEU A 156 6.69 -2.79 9.53
C LEU A 156 7.70 -1.98 10.35
N PRO A 157 8.82 -2.56 10.80
CA PRO A 157 9.85 -1.80 11.48
C PRO A 157 10.45 -0.79 10.48
N LEU A 158 10.08 0.48 10.59
CA LEU A 158 10.76 1.57 9.91
C LEU A 158 11.78 2.19 10.86
N ARG A 159 13.04 2.20 10.42
CA ARG A 159 14.06 3.13 10.87
C ARG A 159 14.36 4.09 9.73
#